data_AF-A0A953Z394-F1
#
_entry.id   AF-A0A953Z394-F1
#
_cell.length_a   1.000
_cell.length_b   1.000
_cell.length_c   1.000
_cell.angle_alpha   90.00
_cell.angle_beta   90.00
_cell.angle_gamma   90.00
#
_symmetry.space_group_name_H-M   'P 1'
#
loop_
_entity.id
_entity.type
_entity.pdbx_description
1 polymer ?
#
loop_
_entity_poly.entity_id
_entity_poly.type
_entity_poly.pdbx_seq_one_letter_code
_entity_poly.pdbx_strand_id
1 'polypeptide(L)' 'IILYCKTGMRSGMAQGALRKLGYTNVCNIVGGFDSWRKAGFEIKEAKANVKTGVITAAK' A
#
# COMPACT_ATOMS: atom_id res chain seq x y z
N ILE A 1 4.20 14.15 -4.60
CA ILE A 1 3.98 13.03 -3.66
C ILE A 1 3.17 11.97 -4.37
N ILE A 2 3.65 10.72 -4.46
CA ILE A 2 2.91 9.60 -5.03
C ILE A 2 2.53 8.66 -3.89
N LEU A 3 1.25 8.33 -3.80
CA LEU A 3 0.70 7.43 -2.80
C LEU A 3 0.17 6.17 -3.47
N TYR A 4 0.36 5.05 -2.80
CA TYR A 4 -0.25 3.78 -3.17
C TYR A 4 -0.58 2.97 -1.91
N CYS A 5 -1.49 2.03 -2.07
CA CYS A 5 -1.73 0.98 -1.09
C CYS A 5 -2.02 -0.31 -1.86
N LYS A 6 -2.62 -1.33 -1.23
CA LYS A 6 -2.99 -2.58 -1.91
C LYS A 6 -3.87 -2.34 -3.16
N THR A 7 -4.99 -1.63 -3.01
CA THR A 7 -6.01 -1.45 -4.08
C THR A 7 -6.23 0.01 -4.50
N GLY A 8 -5.65 0.98 -3.80
CA GLY A 8 -5.79 2.43 -4.08
C GLY A 8 -6.79 3.19 -3.18
N MET A 9 -7.64 2.51 -2.40
CA MET A 9 -8.64 3.20 -1.55
C MET A 9 -8.02 4.00 -0.39
N ARG A 10 -7.11 3.38 0.37
CA ARG A 10 -6.48 4.03 1.54
C ARG A 10 -5.58 5.20 1.14
N SER A 11 -4.85 5.04 0.05
CA SER A 11 -4.01 6.09 -0.53
C SER A 11 -4.84 7.24 -1.11
N GLY A 12 -6.07 6.99 -1.58
CA GLY A 12 -7.02 8.05 -1.95
C GLY A 12 -7.46 8.91 -0.76
N MET A 13 -7.74 8.29 0.39
CA MET A 13 -8.06 9.03 1.63
C MET A 13 -6.89 9.90 2.08
N ALA A 14 -5.66 9.34 2.06
CA ALA A 14 -4.45 10.09 2.37
C ALA A 14 -4.17 11.24 1.39
N GLN A 15 -4.43 11.04 0.09
CA GLN A 15 -4.35 12.10 -0.91
C GLN A 15 -5.30 13.26 -0.57
N GLY A 16 -6.55 12.96 -0.17
CA GLY A 16 -7.51 13.97 0.27
C GLY A 16 -7.01 14.76 1.49
N ALA A 17 -6.44 14.08 2.48
CA ALA A 17 -5.84 14.73 3.64
C ALA A 17 -4.67 15.65 3.26
N LEU A 18 -3.76 15.19 2.40
CA LEU A 18 -2.64 16.01 1.92
C LEU A 18 -3.11 17.22 1.11
N ARG A 19 -4.13 17.09 0.26
CA ARG A 19 -4.70 18.24 -0.46
C ARG A 19 -5.27 19.28 0.50
N LYS A 20 -5.95 18.85 1.57
CA LYS A 20 -6.45 19.77 2.63
C LYS A 20 -5.32 20.50 3.37
N LEU A 21 -4.14 19.88 3.48
CA LEU A 21 -2.95 20.50 4.06
C LEU A 21 -2.22 21.44 3.09
N GLY A 22 -2.74 21.68 1.88
CA GLY A 22 -2.17 22.59 0.90
C GLY A 22 -1.17 21.95 -0.07
N TYR A 23 -0.99 20.63 -0.03
CA TYR A 23 -0.16 19.95 -1.02
C TYR A 23 -0.86 19.93 -2.39
N THR A 24 -0.23 20.57 -3.37
CA THR A 24 -0.78 20.72 -4.73
C THR A 24 -0.42 19.55 -5.64
N ASN A 25 0.79 18.99 -5.48
CA ASN A 25 1.30 17.90 -6.31
C ASN A 25 1.23 16.54 -5.58
N VAL A 26 0.03 15.96 -5.49
CA VAL A 26 -0.22 14.65 -4.87
C VAL A 26 -0.98 13.74 -5.83
N CYS A 27 -0.42 12.57 -6.13
CA CYS A 27 -0.99 11.56 -7.03
C CYS A 27 -1.27 10.26 -6.27
N ASN A 28 -2.36 9.58 -6.63
CA ASN A 28 -2.73 8.26 -6.10
C ASN A 28 -2.69 7.23 -7.23
N ILE A 29 -2.02 6.10 -7.02
CA ILE A 29 -1.99 5.00 -7.99
C ILE A 29 -3.31 4.23 -7.92
N VAL A 30 -4.13 4.35 -8.98
CA VAL A 30 -5.40 3.62 -9.11
C VAL A 30 -5.12 2.12 -9.21
N GLY A 31 -5.89 1.33 -8.45
CA GLY A 31 -5.71 -0.12 -8.38
C GLY A 31 -4.50 -0.57 -7.55
N GLY A 32 -3.71 0.37 -7.04
CA GLY A 32 -2.65 0.14 -6.07
C GLY A 32 -1.58 -0.87 -6.49
N PHE A 33 -0.97 -1.51 -5.50
CA PHE A 33 0.04 -2.54 -5.67
C PHE A 33 -0.47 -3.78 -6.40
N ASP A 34 -1.76 -4.12 -6.26
CA ASP A 34 -2.34 -5.26 -6.98
C ASP A 34 -2.30 -5.03 -8.50
N SER A 35 -2.55 -3.81 -8.96
CA SER A 35 -2.45 -3.46 -10.39
C SER A 35 -1.00 -3.41 -10.85
N TRP A 36 -0.08 -2.94 -10.00
CA TRP A 36 1.36 -2.99 -10.26
C TRP A 36 1.85 -4.43 -10.48
N ARG A 37 1.43 -5.36 -9.60
CA ARG A 37 1.75 -6.79 -9.71
C ARG A 37 1.15 -7.41 -10.97
N LYS A 38 -0.10 -7.10 -11.29
CA LYS A 38 -0.77 -7.60 -12.52
C LYS A 38 -0.12 -7.12 -13.80
N ALA A 39 0.45 -5.91 -13.78
CA ALA A 39 1.19 -5.35 -14.91
C ALA A 39 2.58 -6.00 -15.11
N GLY A 40 3.01 -6.89 -14.20
CA GLY A 40 4.27 -7.63 -14.34
C GLY A 40 5.52 -6.79 -14.04
N PHE A 41 5.38 -5.66 -13.34
CA PHE A 41 6.52 -4.84 -12.94
C PHE A 41 7.36 -5.52 -11.84
N GLU A 42 8.62 -5.10 -11.70
CA GLU A 42 9.52 -5.61 -10.66
C GLU A 42 8.93 -5.36 -9.27
N ILE A 43 8.97 -6.40 -8.44
CA ILE A 43 8.56 -6.37 -7.03
C ILE A 43 9.72 -6.91 -6.21
N LYS A 44 10.15 -6.13 -5.22
CA LYS A 44 11.06 -6.59 -4.19
C LYS A 44 10.26 -7.13 -3.02
N GLU A 45 10.39 -8.42 -2.77
CA GLU A 45 9.82 -9.05 -1.60
C GLU A 45 10.53 -8.54 -0.34
N ALA A 46 9.76 -8.24 0.70
CA ALA A 46 10.35 -7.88 1.98
C ALA A 46 11.07 -9.10 2.57
N LYS A 47 12.27 -8.89 3.14
CA LYS A 47 12.89 -9.92 3.97
C LYS A 47 11.95 -10.20 5.15
N ALA A 48 11.49 -11.44 5.26
CA ALA A 48 10.60 -11.84 6.33
C ALA A 48 11.31 -11.66 7.68
N ASN A 49 10.80 -10.77 8.53
CA ASN A 49 11.09 -10.83 9.96
C ASN A 49 10.24 -11.95 10.55
N VAL A 50 10.73 -13.19 10.43
CA VAL A 50 10.10 -14.35 11.05
C VAL A 50 10.21 -14.22 12.57
N LYS A 51 9.18 -13.64 13.19
CA LYS A 51 8.75 -14.01 14.55
C LYS A 51 7.34 -14.60 14.44
N THR A 52 7.21 -15.74 13.77
CA THR A 52 6.00 -16.56 13.83
C THR A 52 5.91 -17.21 15.19
N GLY A 53 5.38 -16.49 16.18
CA GLY A 53 4.72 -17.08 17.34
C GLY A 53 3.26 -17.34 16.96
N VAL A 54 3.01 -18.39 16.19
CA VAL A 54 1.63 -18.89 16.03
C VAL A 54 1.28 -19.62 17.32
N ILE A 55 0.67 -18.93 18.27
CA ILE A 55 -0.11 -19.59 19.33
C ILE A 55 -1.47 -19.95 18.72
N THR A 56 -1.50 -21.03 17.94
CA THR A 56 -2.76 -21.72 17.69
C THR A 56 -3.20 -22.27 19.04
N ALA A 57 -4.34 -21.83 19.55
CA ALA A 57 -5.00 -22.46 20.67
C ALA A 57 -5.23 -23.93 20.32
N ALA A 58 -4.48 -24.83 20.97
CA ALA A 58 -4.80 -26.24 20.95
C ALA A 58 -6.16 -26.45 21.62
N LYS A 59 -6.89 -27.41 21.04
CA LYS A 59 -8.24 -27.87 21.35
C LYS A 59 -8.54 -28.00 22.85
#